data_AF-A0A3D8UJ77-F1
#
_entry.id   AF-A0A3D8UJ77-F1
#
_cell.length_a   1.000
_cell.length_b   1.000
_cell.length_c   1.000
_cell.angle_alpha   90.00
_cell.angle_beta   90.00
_cell.angle_gamma   90.00
#
_symmetry.space_group_name_H-M   'P 1'
#
loop_
_entity.id
_entity.type
_entity.pdbx_description
1 polymer ?
#
loop_
_entity_poly.entity_id
_entity_poly.type
_entity_poly.pdbx_seq_one_letter_code
_entity_poly.pdbx_strand_id
1 'polypeptide(L)'
;MLDSAIYNKIFPRQISFKNTIQLIQSFIFLELNISSYKKLLYLIGKKIIGNREGRIEPRAIKKRHNDYPLLMKPRKIAQEEIIKNGHPKKLK
;
A
#
# COMPACT_ATOMS: atom_id res chain seq x y z
N MET A 1 10.37 -9.19 -11.20
CA MET A 1 9.07 -8.65 -10.70
C MET A 1 7.93 -8.96 -11.66
N LEU A 2 8.09 -8.75 -12.97
CA LEU A 2 7.07 -9.09 -13.97
C LEU A 2 6.60 -10.54 -13.88
N ASP A 3 7.51 -11.52 -13.87
CA ASP A 3 7.16 -12.94 -13.81
C ASP A 3 6.35 -13.30 -12.57
N SER A 4 6.71 -12.71 -11.42
CA SER A 4 5.97 -12.88 -10.18
C SER A 4 4.58 -12.24 -10.26
N ALA A 5 4.46 -11.09 -10.92
CA ALA A 5 3.17 -10.43 -11.13
C ALA A 5 2.24 -11.29 -11.99
N ILE A 6 2.75 -11.84 -13.10
CA ILE A 6 2.02 -12.77 -13.97
C ILE A 6 1.62 -14.03 -13.19
N TYR A 7 2.57 -14.63 -12.46
CA TYR A 7 2.34 -15.84 -11.67
C TYR A 7 1.25 -15.66 -10.60
N ASN A 8 1.22 -14.50 -9.93
CA ASN A 8 0.26 -14.20 -8.87
C ASN A 8 -1.01 -13.47 -9.37
N LYS A 9 -1.13 -13.20 -10.67
CA LYS A 9 -2.26 -12.47 -11.29
C LYS A 9 -2.48 -11.08 -10.67
N ILE A 10 -1.39 -10.34 -10.43
CA ILE A 10 -1.41 -8.96 -9.89
C ILE A 10 -0.65 -8.02 -10.82
N PHE A 11 -0.80 -6.71 -10.62
CA PHE A 11 -0.01 -5.73 -11.37
C PHE A 11 1.42 -5.61 -10.81
N PRO A 12 2.46 -5.46 -11.65
CA PRO A 12 3.83 -5.28 -11.19
C PRO A 12 4.01 -4.12 -10.20
N ARG A 13 3.23 -3.02 -10.35
CA ARG A 13 3.27 -1.85 -9.45
C ARG A 13 2.76 -2.15 -8.03
N GLN A 14 2.04 -3.24 -7.86
CA GLN A 14 1.53 -3.68 -6.56
C GLN A 14 2.58 -4.49 -5.78
N ILE A 15 3.73 -4.85 -6.37
CA ILE A 15 4.74 -5.67 -5.70
C ILE A 15 5.73 -4.79 -4.92
N SER A 16 6.02 -5.17 -3.68
CA SER A 16 7.04 -4.49 -2.88
C SER A 16 8.45 -4.70 -3.44
N PHE A 17 9.12 -3.61 -3.84
CA PHE A 17 10.52 -3.66 -4.26
C PHE A 17 11.44 -4.17 -3.15
N LYS A 18 11.34 -3.61 -1.94
CA LYS A 18 12.16 -4.02 -0.78
C LYS A 18 12.03 -5.52 -0.49
N ASN A 19 10.80 -6.03 -0.44
CA ASN A 19 10.56 -7.46 -0.19
C ASN A 19 11.15 -8.34 -1.29
N THR A 20 11.04 -7.90 -2.54
CA THR A 20 11.57 -8.64 -3.69
C THR A 20 13.08 -8.82 -3.57
N ILE A 21 13.82 -7.74 -3.27
CA ILE A 21 15.27 -7.79 -3.09
C ILE A 21 15.66 -8.72 -1.93
N GLN A 22 14.99 -8.60 -0.78
CA GLN A 22 15.25 -9.47 0.37
C GLN A 22 15.06 -10.95 0.05
N LEU A 23 13.96 -11.30 -0.63
CA LEU A 23 13.68 -12.69 -1.01
C LEU A 23 14.67 -13.23 -2.06
N ILE A 24 15.07 -12.42 -3.04
CA ILE A 24 16.07 -12.82 -4.03
C ILE A 24 17.43 -13.04 -3.35
N GLN A 25 17.85 -12.14 -2.47
CA GLN A 25 19.09 -12.29 -1.70
C GLN A 25 19.08 -13.56 -0.85
N SER A 26 17.99 -13.83 -0.12
CA SER A 26 17.85 -15.06 0.64
C SER A 26 17.85 -16.31 -0.24
N PHE A 27 17.23 -16.25 -1.43
CA PHE A 27 17.20 -17.36 -2.37
C PHE A 27 18.60 -17.72 -2.90
N ILE A 28 19.39 -16.70 -3.24
CA ILE A 28 20.79 -16.86 -3.68
C ILE A 28 21.64 -17.42 -2.53
N PHE A 29 21.52 -16.83 -1.33
CA PHE A 29 22.28 -17.26 -0.15
C PHE A 29 22.02 -18.72 0.25
N LEU A 30 20.78 -19.19 0.07
CA LEU A 30 20.38 -20.56 0.40
C LEU A 30 20.63 -21.58 -0.74
N GLU A 31 21.24 -21.16 -1.85
CA GLU A 31 21.52 -21.99 -3.03
C GLU A 31 20.30 -22.80 -3.51
N LEU A 32 19.12 -22.17 -3.46
CA LEU A 32 17.87 -22.85 -3.78
C LEU A 32 17.77 -23.15 -5.28
N ASN A 33 17.28 -24.35 -5.58
CA ASN A 33 17.20 -24.86 -6.94
C ASN A 33 15.99 -24.34 -7.74
N ILE A 34 15.91 -24.74 -9.01
CA ILE A 34 14.82 -24.38 -9.95
C ILE A 34 13.43 -24.78 -9.41
N SER A 35 13.30 -25.88 -8.67
CA SER A 35 12.03 -26.28 -8.04
C SER A 35 11.51 -25.20 -7.09
N SER A 36 12.42 -24.49 -6.41
CA SER A 36 12.12 -23.40 -5.50
C SER A 36 11.78 -22.08 -6.21
N TYR A 37 12.00 -21.97 -7.53
CA TYR A 37 11.74 -20.74 -8.29
C TYR A 37 10.25 -20.36 -8.28
N LYS A 38 9.34 -21.32 -8.48
CA LYS A 38 7.88 -21.05 -8.39
C LYS A 38 7.48 -20.57 -7.00
N LYS A 39 8.10 -21.12 -5.94
CA LYS A 39 7.88 -20.70 -4.55
C LYS A 39 8.39 -19.27 -4.33
N LEU A 40 9.55 -18.92 -4.89
CA LEU A 40 10.06 -17.55 -4.86
C LEU A 40 9.10 -16.57 -5.55
N LEU A 41 8.63 -16.90 -6.76
CA LEU A 41 7.66 -16.07 -7.49
C LEU A 41 6.38 -15.86 -6.70
N TYR A 42 5.84 -16.90 -6.08
CA TYR A 42 4.69 -16.81 -5.18
C TYR A 42 4.95 -15.86 -4.00
N LEU A 43 6.07 -16.04 -3.29
CA LEU A 43 6.41 -15.25 -2.11
C LEU A 43 6.64 -13.76 -2.43
N ILE A 44 7.22 -13.46 -3.60
CA ILE A 44 7.40 -12.08 -4.07
C ILE A 44 6.05 -11.39 -4.25
N GLY A 45 5.10 -12.05 -4.93
CA GLY A 45 3.78 -11.48 -5.24
C GLY A 45 2.83 -11.43 -4.06
N LYS A 46 3.04 -12.26 -3.03
CA LYS A 46 2.23 -12.26 -1.79
C LYS A 46 2.28 -10.91 -1.04
N LYS A 47 3.40 -10.18 -1.11
CA LYS A 47 3.56 -8.89 -0.42
C LYS A 47 3.16 -7.73 -1.32
N ILE A 48 1.88 -7.39 -1.27
CA ILE A 48 1.28 -6.28 -2.00
C ILE A 48 1.54 -4.95 -1.28
N ILE A 49 1.85 -3.90 -2.04
CA ILE A 49 1.98 -2.51 -1.59
C ILE A 49 0.84 -1.64 -2.14
N GLY A 50 0.64 -0.48 -1.52
CA GLY A 50 -0.41 0.45 -1.93
C GLY A 50 -1.80 0.09 -1.39
N ASN A 51 -2.02 -1.14 -0.92
CA ASN A 51 -3.25 -1.50 -0.24
C ASN A 51 -3.13 -1.18 1.27
N ARG A 52 -3.72 -0.06 1.69
CA ARG A 52 -3.86 0.33 3.11
C ARG A 52 -5.34 0.34 3.46
N GLU A 53 -5.92 -0.85 3.51
CA GLU A 53 -7.33 -1.05 3.85
C GLU A 53 -7.64 -0.36 5.18
N GLY A 54 -8.72 0.42 5.22
CA GLY A 54 -9.12 1.20 6.39
C GLY A 54 -8.33 2.49 6.63
N ARG A 55 -7.28 2.82 5.85
CA ARG A 55 -6.61 4.12 5.98
C ARG A 55 -7.41 5.20 5.27
N ILE A 56 -8.19 5.92 6.06
CA ILE A 56 -8.91 7.12 5.63
C ILE A 56 -8.32 8.31 6.38
N GLU A 57 -7.87 9.32 5.65
CA GLU A 57 -7.35 10.57 6.23
C GLU A 57 -8.32 11.72 5.94
N PRO A 58 -8.67 12.55 6.93
CA PRO A 58 -9.50 13.71 6.69
C PRO A 58 -8.77 14.71 5.81
N ARG A 59 -9.47 15.23 4.79
CA ARG A 59 -8.97 16.30 3.89
C ARG A 59 -9.01 17.67 4.58
N ALA A 60 -8.40 17.76 5.76
CA ALA A 60 -8.39 18.92 6.62
C ALA A 60 -7.02 19.09 7.29
N ILE A 61 -6.57 20.33 7.50
CA ILE A 61 -5.22 20.66 8.00
C ILE A 61 -5.32 21.37 9.37
N LYS A 62 -4.33 21.22 10.25
CA LYS A 62 -4.36 21.76 11.63
C LYS A 62 -4.11 23.27 11.76
N LYS A 63 -3.27 23.89 10.91
CA LYS A 63 -2.95 25.33 10.92
C LYS A 63 -2.67 25.78 9.48
N ARG A 64 -2.96 27.02 9.08
CA ARG A 64 -3.18 27.35 7.66
C ARG A 64 -2.58 28.65 7.11
N HIS A 65 -2.16 28.56 5.85
CA HIS A 65 -2.41 29.51 4.75
C HIS A 65 -2.65 28.68 3.46
N ASN A 66 -3.90 28.32 3.07
CA ASN A 66 -4.29 27.51 1.88
C ASN A 66 -5.84 27.34 1.83
N ASP A 67 -6.45 26.45 1.00
CA ASP A 67 -7.93 26.27 0.80
C ASP A 67 -8.60 25.04 1.49
N TYR A 68 -7.89 24.31 2.36
CA TYR A 68 -8.44 23.12 3.05
C TYR A 68 -9.11 23.40 4.40
N PRO A 69 -10.30 22.86 4.71
CA PRO A 69 -10.97 23.07 6.00
C PRO A 69 -10.06 22.72 7.19
N LEU A 70 -10.25 23.41 8.32
CA LEU A 70 -9.45 23.16 9.52
C LEU A 70 -9.89 21.86 10.21
N LEU A 71 -8.91 21.03 10.62
CA LEU A 71 -9.18 19.84 11.42
C LEU A 71 -9.36 20.23 12.89
N MET A 72 -10.55 20.70 13.24
CA MET A 72 -10.91 21.17 14.58
C MET A 72 -11.42 20.05 15.52
N LYS A 73 -11.70 18.87 14.97
CA LYS A 73 -12.16 17.70 15.72
C LYS A 73 -11.02 16.67 15.83
N PRO A 74 -11.06 15.79 16.85
CA PRO A 74 -10.20 14.60 16.89
C PRO A 74 -10.25 13.81 15.59
N ARG A 75 -9.09 13.30 15.15
CA ARG A 75 -8.96 12.62 13.85
C ARG A 75 -9.92 11.43 13.70
N LYS A 76 -10.16 10.66 14.78
CA LYS A 76 -11.09 9.52 14.77
C LYS A 76 -12.53 9.93 14.41
N ILE A 77 -13.03 10.99 15.04
CA ILE A 77 -14.38 11.50 14.76
C ILE A 77 -14.51 11.96 13.30
N ALA A 78 -13.49 12.66 12.78
CA ALA A 78 -13.47 13.07 11.38
C ALA A 78 -13.39 11.87 10.41
N GLN A 79 -12.73 10.78 10.79
CA GLN A 79 -12.68 9.54 10.00
C GLN A 79 -14.06 8.85 9.96
N GLU A 80 -14.75 8.74 11.09
CA GLU A 80 -16.11 8.19 11.19
C GLU A 80 -17.10 8.98 10.33
N GLU A 81 -17.03 10.32 10.37
CA GLU A 81 -17.85 11.19 9.52
C GLU A 81 -17.60 10.95 8.03
N ILE A 82 -16.35 10.71 7.62
CA ILE A 82 -15.99 10.42 6.23
C ILE A 82 -16.46 9.02 5.82
N ILE A 83 -16.37 8.03 6.70
CA ILE A 83 -16.88 6.68 6.43
C ILE A 83 -18.39 6.73 6.20
N LYS A 84 -19.12 7.54 6.99
CA LYS A 84 -20.58 7.66 6.90
C LYS A 84 -21.06 8.50 5.72
N ASN A 85 -20.38 9.62 5.42
CA ASN A 85 -20.88 10.65 4.50
C ASN A 85 -19.98 10.89 3.28
N GLY A 86 -18.82 10.25 3.19
CA GLY A 86 -17.80 10.52 2.17
C GLY A 86 -16.92 11.73 2.47
N HIS A 87 -15.97 12.02 1.57
CA HIS A 87 -15.05 13.15 1.74
C HIS A 87 -15.73 14.49 1.48
N PRO A 88 -15.50 15.52 2.33
CA PRO A 88 -16.02 16.86 2.09
C PRO A 88 -15.41 17.49 0.82
N LYS A 89 -16.17 18.35 0.16
CA LYS A 89 -15.69 19.13 -1.00
C LYS A 89 -14.67 20.18 -0.55
N LYS A 90 -13.71 20.50 -1.44
CA LYS A 90 -12.73 21.57 -1.20
C LYS A 90 -13.48 22.90 -1.11
N LEU A 91 -13.10 23.75 -0.15
CA LEU A 91 -13.62 25.11 -0.07
C LEU A 91 -13.05 25.90 -1.27
N LYS A 92 -13.87 26.77 -1.87
CA LYS A 92 -13.42 27.70 -2.91
C LYS A 92 -12.48 28.75 -2.33
#